data_AF-A0AB73P0X9-F1
#
_entry.id   AF-A0AB73P0X9-F1
#
_cell.length_a   1.000
_cell.length_b   1.000
_cell.length_c   1.000
_cell.angle_alpha   90.00
_cell.angle_beta   90.00
_cell.angle_gamma   90.00
#
_symmetry.space_group_name_H-M   'P 1'
#
loop_
_entity.id
_entity.type
_entity.pdbx_description
1 polymer ?
#
loop_
_entity_poly.entity_id
_entity_poly.type
_entity_poly.pdbx_seq_one_letter_code
_entity_poly.pdbx_strand_id
1 'polypeptide(L)' 'MLKKIILALGSISLGVLGFSPMLLSVIEKNSKGELKLNPDYYNSSNEPMFISERQNDSQIK' A
#
# COMPACT_ATOMS: atom_id res chain seq x y z
N MET A 1 27.79 -2.83 30.09
CA MET A 1 26.46 -3.39 29.78
C MET A 1 25.53 -2.36 29.13
N LEU A 2 25.30 -1.19 29.74
CA LEU A 2 24.37 -0.15 29.26
C LEU A 2 24.58 0.30 27.79
N LYS A 3 25.83 0.53 27.36
CA LYS A 3 26.15 0.94 25.97
C LYS A 3 25.69 -0.08 24.91
N LYS A 4 25.74 -1.38 25.23
CA LYS A 4 25.27 -2.45 24.34
C LYS A 4 23.75 -2.45 24.21
N ILE A 5 23.05 -2.16 25.30
CA ILE A 5 21.58 -2.06 25.33
C ILE A 5 21.12 -0.84 24.51
N ILE A 6 21.76 0.31 24.69
CA ILE A 6 21.46 1.53 23.93
C ILE A 6 21.69 1.30 22.43
N LEU A 7 22.79 0.62 22.07
CA LEU A 7 23.10 0.31 20.67
C LEU A 7 22.07 -0.65 20.07
N ALA A 8 21.66 -1.68 20.82
CA ALA A 8 20.62 -2.61 20.39
C ALA A 8 19.28 -1.89 20.19
N LEU A 9 18.83 -1.09 21.16
CA LEU A 9 17.59 -0.30 21.05
C LEU A 9 17.64 0.67 19.86
N GLY A 10 18.77 1.37 19.69
CA GLY A 10 18.96 2.28 18.55
C GLY A 10 18.86 1.56 17.22
N SER A 11 19.47 0.38 17.09
CA SER A 11 19.41 -0.41 15.85
C SER A 11 18.01 -0.92 15.52
N ILE A 12 17.24 -1.35 16.54
CA ILE A 12 15.85 -1.81 16.36
C ILE A 12 14.96 -0.65 15.95
N SER A 13 15.08 0.50 16.63
CA SER A 13 14.33 1.71 16.28
C SER A 13 14.65 2.20 14.86
N LEU A 14 15.93 2.16 14.46
CA LEU A 14 16.35 2.55 13.12
C LEU A 14 15.81 1.59 12.06
N GLY A 15 15.77 0.28 12.36
CA GLY A 15 15.11 -0.72 11.52
C GLY A 15 13.61 -0.45 11.37
N VAL A 16 12.89 -0.22 12.46
CA VAL A 16 11.45 0.06 12.40
C VAL A 16 11.17 1.35 11.63
N LEU A 17 11.95 2.42 11.83
CA LEU A 17 11.79 3.69 11.12
C LEU A 17 12.15 3.56 9.63
N GLY A 18 13.22 2.86 9.29
CA GLY A 18 13.64 2.65 7.90
C GLY A 18 12.70 1.73 7.10
N PHE A 19 12.04 0.79 7.77
CA PHE A 19 11.07 -0.12 7.15
C PHE A 19 9.61 0.34 7.30
N SER A 20 9.34 1.44 8.01
CA SER A 20 7.98 1.98 8.23
C SER A 20 7.21 2.24 6.92
N PRO A 21 7.78 2.89 5.88
CA PRO A 21 7.07 3.12 4.62
C PRO A 21 6.70 1.81 3.90
N MET A 22 7.56 0.80 4.00
CA MET A 22 7.35 -0.52 3.38
C MET A 22 6.28 -1.33 4.13
N LEU A 23 6.29 -1.30 5.47
CA LEU A 23 5.27 -1.95 6.30
C LEU A 23 3.89 -1.32 6.09
N LEU A 24 3.83 0.01 5.92
CA LEU A 24 2.59 0.71 5.61
C LEU A 24 1.97 0.21 4.30
N SER A 25 2.78 -0.01 3.26
CA SER A 25 2.33 -0.57 1.98
C SER A 25 1.72 -1.98 2.09
N VAL A 26 2.26 -2.82 2.98
CA VAL A 26 1.72 -4.18 3.24
C VAL A 26 0.41 -4.12 4.02
N ILE A 27 0.31 -3.22 5.00
CA ILE A 27 -0.89 -3.06 5.84
C ILE A 27 -2.04 -2.47 5.02
N GLU A 28 -1.77 -1.51 4.14
CA GLU A 28 -2.81 -0.84 3.35
C GLU A 28 -3.47 -1.76 2.32
N LYS A 29 -2.74 -2.80 1.86
CA LYS A 29 -3.23 -3.83 0.91
C LYS A 29 -4.53 -4.52 1.38
N ASN A 30 -4.83 -4.54 2.68
CA ASN A 30 -5.99 -5.25 3.23
C ASN A 30 -7.23 -4.37 3.52
N SER A 31 -7.14 -3.04 3.38
CA SER A 31 -8.18 -2.14 3.93
C SER A 31 -9.08 -1.45 2.89
N LYS A 32 -8.70 -1.45 1.62
CA LYS A 32 -9.50 -0.87 0.53
C LYS A 32 -9.35 -1.80 -0.67
N GLY A 33 -10.46 -2.39 -1.11
CA GLY A 33 -10.50 -3.38 -2.20
C GLY A 33 -9.53 -3.03 -3.32
N GLU A 34 -8.72 -4.00 -3.73
CA GLU A 34 -7.54 -3.78 -4.55
C GLU A 34 -7.83 -2.79 -5.69
N LEU A 35 -7.18 -1.62 -5.65
CA LEU A 35 -7.21 -0.67 -6.76
C LEU A 35 -6.48 -1.34 -7.92
N LYS A 36 -7.24 -1.80 -8.91
CA LYS A 36 -6.73 -2.40 -10.12
C LYS A 36 -6.64 -1.33 -11.19
N LEU A 37 -5.66 -1.47 -12.08
CA LEU A 37 -5.58 -0.64 -13.28
C LEU A 37 -6.84 -0.89 -14.12
N ASN A 38 -7.44 0.19 -14.62
CA ASN A 38 -8.57 0.07 -15.54
C ASN A 38 -8.06 -0.46 -16.90
N PRO A 39 -8.47 -1.65 -17.36
CA PRO A 39 -8.05 -2.17 -18.67
C PRO A 39 -8.53 -1.26 -19.81
N ASP A 40 -9.60 -0.50 -19.60
CA ASP A 40 -10.21 0.38 -20.59
C ASP A 40 -9.67 1.81 -20.54
N TYR A 41 -8.65 2.11 -19.73
CA TYR A 41 -8.16 3.48 -19.50
C TYR A 41 -7.85 4.29 -20.77
N TYR A 42 -7.44 3.63 -21.85
CA TYR A 42 -7.11 4.27 -23.12
C TYR A 42 -8.25 4.27 -24.15
N ASN A 43 -9.41 3.71 -23.81
CA ASN A 43 -10.55 3.63 -24.70
C ASN A 43 -11.34 4.95 -24.75
N SER A 44 -11.29 5.77 -23.69
CA SER A 44 -11.90 7.10 -23.69
C SER A 44 -11.13 8.09 -22.81
N SER A 45 -11.22 9.38 -23.13
CA SER A 45 -10.54 10.45 -22.37
C SER A 45 -11.04 10.59 -20.93
N ASN A 46 -12.17 9.98 -20.58
CA ASN A 46 -12.83 10.14 -19.29
C ASN A 46 -12.74 8.89 -18.41
N GLU A 47 -12.01 7.86 -18.84
CA GLU A 47 -11.81 6.65 -18.05
C GLU A 47 -10.87 6.90 -16.86
N PRO A 48 -11.22 6.45 -15.65
CA PRO A 48 -10.33 6.55 -14.50
C PRO A 48 -9.14 5.58 -14.65
N MET A 49 -7.95 6.01 -14.20
CA MET A 49 -6.72 5.20 -14.25
C MET A 49 -6.78 3.96 -13.33
N PHE A 50 -7.48 4.09 -12.20
CA PHE A 50 -7.65 3.01 -11.23
C PHE A 50 -9.14 2.80 -10.95
N ILE A 51 -9.54 1.53 -10.89
CA ILE A 51 -10.89 1.09 -10.51
C ILE A 51 -10.80 0.23 -9.25
N SER A 52 -11.80 0.30 -8.37
CA SER A 52 -11.91 -0.65 -7.27
C SER A 52 -12.70 -1.88 -7.71
N GLU A 53 -12.38 -3.06 -7.18
CA GLU A 53 -13.17 -4.28 -7.46
C GLU A 53 -14.67 -4.10 -7.22
N ARG A 54 -15.06 -3.28 -6.23
CA ARG A 54 -16.47 -2.98 -5.93
C ARG A 54 -17.20 -2.20 -7.03
N GLN A 55 -16.49 -1.55 -7.96
CA GLN A 55 -17.08 -0.85 -9.10
C GLN A 55 -17.27 -1.75 -10.33
N ASN A 56 -16.47 -2.81 -10.46
CA ASN A 56 -16.52 -3.71 -11.63
C ASN A 56 -17.86 -4.47 -11.68
N ASP A 57 -18.38 -4.91 -10.54
CA ASP A 57 -19.66 -5.62 -10.44
C ASP A 57 -20.90 -4.76 -10.74
N SER A 58 -20.76 -3.42 -10.74
CA SER A 58 -21.88 -2.50 -11.02
C SER A 58 -21.98 -2.08 -12.48
N GLN A 59 -20.95 -2.34 -13.30
CA GLN A 59 -20.92 -2.02 -14.73
C GLN A 59 -21.30 -3.22 -15.61
N ILE A 60 -21.47 -4.41 -15.03
CA ILE A 60 -21.99 -5.62 -15.69
C ILE A 60 -23.49 -5.75 -15.36
N LYS A 61 -24.32 -4.81 -15.84
CA LYS A 61 -25.78 -5.02 -15.92
C LYS A 61 -26.42 -4.17 -16.99
#